data_AF-A0A929L0D0-F1
#
_entry.id   AF-A0A929L0D0-F1
#
_cell.length_a   1.000
_cell.length_b   1.000
_cell.length_c   1.000
_cell.angle_alpha   90.00
_cell.angle_beta   90.00
_cell.angle_gamma   90.00
#
_symmetry.space_group_name_H-M   'P 1'
#
loop_
_entity.id
_entity.type
_entity.pdbx_description
1 polymer ?
#
loop_
_entity_poly.entity_id
_entity_poly.type
_entity_poly.pdbx_seq_one_letter_code
_entity_poly.pdbx_strand_id
1 'polypeptide(L)' 'MKREGNIGLGIALGVVFGLLFHNLALGICFGIIFGAMIPAKKKDGPGNNGTDQGAGPQV' A
#
# COMPACT_ATOMS: atom_id res chain seq x y z
N MET A 1 -13.43 -6.30 14.58
CA MET A 1 -12.60 -5.09 14.32
C MET A 1 -11.39 -5.52 13.50
N LYS A 2 -11.37 -5.34 12.17
CA LYS A 2 -10.20 -5.67 11.34
C LYS A 2 -9.98 -4.56 10.31
N ARG A 3 -9.19 -3.56 10.71
CA ARG A 3 -8.55 -2.63 9.78
C ARG A 3 -7.09 -3.05 9.69
N GLU A 4 -6.85 -4.16 9.00
CA GLU A 4 -5.48 -4.57 8.70
C GLU A 4 -5.05 -3.76 7.48
N GLY A 5 -4.50 -2.58 7.74
CA GLY A 5 -3.87 -1.77 6.71
C GLY A 5 -2.68 -2.56 6.16
N ASN A 6 -2.67 -2.78 4.84
CA ASN A 6 -1.63 -3.53 4.12
C ASN A 6 -0.21 -2.95 4.33
N ILE A 7 -0.11 -1.74 4.88
CA ILE A 7 1.13 -1.08 5.29
C ILE A 7 1.89 -1.91 6.33
N GLY A 8 1.20 -2.56 7.29
CA GLY A 8 1.87 -3.37 8.31
C GLY A 8 2.64 -4.55 7.72
N LEU A 9 2.06 -5.20 6.69
CA LEU A 9 2.72 -6.28 5.96
C LEU A 9 3.90 -5.76 5.13
N GLY A 10 3.74 -4.60 4.48
CA GLY A 10 4.81 -3.94 3.73
C GLY A 10 6.02 -3.60 4.59
N ILE A 11 5.80 -3.02 5.77
CA ILE A 11 6.89 -2.69 6.71
C ILE A 11 7.55 -3.95 7.26
N ALA A 12 6.78 -4.99 7.65
CA ALA A 12 7.34 -6.23 8.16
C ALA A 12 8.26 -6.93 7.14
N LEU A 13 7.79 -7.03 5.88
CA LEU A 13 8.60 -7.58 4.78
C LEU A 13 9.82 -6.71 4.48
N GLY A 14 9.65 -5.39 4.49
CA GLY A 14 10.74 -4.43 4.28
C GLY A 14 11.83 -4.53 5.34
N VAL A 15 11.49 -4.69 6.62
CA VAL A 15 12.45 -4.84 7.72
C VAL A 15 13.25 -6.14 7.56
N VAL A 16 12.58 -7.27 7.30
CA VAL A 16 13.26 -8.57 7.11
C VAL A 16 14.20 -8.51 5.91
N PHE A 17 13.76 -7.93 4.80
CA PHE A 17 14.58 -7.76 3.61
C PHE A 17 15.77 -6.83 3.88
N GLY A 18 15.55 -5.69 4.54
CA GLY A 18 16.62 -4.75 4.90
C GLY A 18 17.67 -5.36 5.83
N LEU A 19 17.26 -6.24 6.74
CA LEU A 19 18.16 -6.95 7.64
C LEU A 19 19.03 -7.98 6.89
N LEU A 20 18.46 -8.70 5.91
CA LEU A 20 19.21 -9.64 5.07
C LEU A 20 20.33 -8.96 4.27
N PHE A 21 20.06 -7.77 3.72
CA PHE A 21 21.04 -7.00 2.95
C PHE A 21 21.92 -6.08 3.80
N HIS A 22 21.82 -6.14 5.13
CA HIS A 22 22.50 -5.23 6.07
C HIS A 22 22.23 -3.74 5.76
N ASN A 23 21.12 -3.46 5.08
CA ASN A 23 20.73 -2.16 4.58
C ASN A 23 19.26 -1.92 4.95
N LEU A 24 19.03 -1.67 6.24
CA LEU A 24 17.70 -1.44 6.79
C LEU A 24 16.99 -0.26 6.08
N ALA A 25 17.73 0.79 5.72
CA ALA A 25 17.20 1.93 5.01
C ALA A 25 16.56 1.56 3.66
N LEU A 26 17.22 0.70 2.88
CA LEU A 26 16.67 0.19 1.61
C LEU A 26 15.44 -0.69 1.86
N GLY A 27 15.51 -1.55 2.87
CA GLY A 27 14.39 -2.41 3.27
C GLY A 27 13.13 -1.62 3.64
N ILE A 28 13.27 -0.57 4.46
CA ILE A 28 12.16 0.31 4.84
C ILE A 28 11.64 1.10 3.63
N CYS A 29 12.52 1.64 2.78
CA CYS A 29 12.10 2.34 1.55
C CYS A 29 11.23 1.45 0.66
N PHE A 30 11.69 0.22 0.39
CA PHE A 30 10.92 -0.73 -0.40
C PHE A 30 9.63 -1.17 0.33
N GLY A 31 9.69 -1.41 1.64
CA GLY A 31 8.53 -1.80 2.44
C GLY A 31 7.42 -0.76 2.43
N ILE A 32 7.76 0.54 2.50
CA ILE A 32 6.81 1.64 2.40
C ILE A 32 6.29 1.77 0.97
N ILE A 33 7.16 1.71 -0.05
CA ILE A 33 6.75 1.80 -1.46
C ILE A 33 5.76 0.67 -1.79
N PHE A 34 6.08 -0.58 -1.46
CA PHE A 34 5.19 -1.72 -1.70
C PHE A 34 3.93 -1.67 -0.82
N GLY A 35 4.05 -1.25 0.44
CA GLY A 35 2.90 -1.13 1.35
C GLY A 35 1.93 -0.01 0.96
N ALA A 36 2.43 1.07 0.37
CA ALA A 36 1.64 2.22 -0.08
C ALA A 36 1.14 2.10 -1.53
N MET A 37 1.89 1.42 -2.41
CA MET A 37 1.49 1.17 -3.81
C MET A 37 0.43 0.08 -3.95
N ILE A 38 0.13 -0.71 -2.90
CA ILE A 38 -1.05 -1.56 -2.92
C ILE A 38 -2.23 -0.63 -2.61
N PRO A 39 -3.01 -0.16 -3.61
CA PRO A 39 -4.27 0.49 -3.31
C PRO A 39 -5.04 -0.52 -2.48
N ALA A 40 -5.41 -0.14 -1.25
CA ALA A 40 -6.36 -0.90 -0.49
C ALA A 40 -7.62 -0.93 -1.36
N LYS A 41 -7.78 -2.00 -2.14
CA LYS A 41 -8.99 -2.26 -2.90
C LYS A 41 -10.04 -2.28 -1.83
N LYS A 42 -10.78 -1.17 -1.71
CA LYS A 42 -11.95 -1.07 -0.87
C LYS A 42 -12.76 -2.27 -1.30
N LYS A 43 -12.82 -3.27 -0.42
CA LYS A 43 -13.68 -4.41 -0.63
C LYS A 43 -15.06 -3.80 -0.48
N ASP A 44 -15.56 -3.22 -1.57
CA ASP A 44 -16.97 -2.95 -1.70
C ASP A 44 -17.59 -4.33 -1.51
N GLY A 45 -18.17 -4.52 -0.33
CA GLY A 45 -19.26 -5.47 -0.20
C GLY A 45 -20.25 -5.21 -1.33
N PRO A 46 -21.01 -6.21 -1.76
CA PRO A 46 -21.91 -6.10 -2.91
C PRO A 46 -22.76 -4.82 -2.81
N GLY A 47 -22.40 -3.78 -3.56
CA GLY A 47 -23.01 -2.45 -3.48
C GLY A 47 -22.04 -1.29 -3.28
N ASN A 48 -21.35 -0.86 -4.35
CA ASN A 48 -21.57 0.46 -4.96
C ASN A 48 -20.70 0.57 -6.21
N ASN A 49 -21.30 1.04 -7.30
CA ASN A 49 -20.59 1.47 -8.48
C ASN A 49 -20.18 2.93 -8.24
N GLY A 50 -18.90 3.21 -8.41
CA GLY A 50 -18.33 4.56 -8.35
C GLY A 50 -17.13 4.65 -9.27
N THR A 51 -17.39 4.55 -10.57
CA THR A 51 -16.47 4.97 -11.64
C THR A 51 -16.47 6.49 -11.70
N ASP A 52 -15.75 7.15 -10.80
CA ASP A 52 -15.64 8.61 -10.79
C ASP A 52 -14.18 9.04 -10.53
N GLN A 53 -13.31 8.77 -11.51
CA GLN A 53 -12.15 9.62 -11.77
C GLN A 53 -12.22 10.11 -13.21
N GLY A 54 -13.18 11.02 -13.44
CA GLY A 54 -13.14 11.92 -14.59
C GLY A 54 -12.02 12.93 -14.37
N ALA A 55 -10.89 12.74 -15.05
CA ALA A 55 -9.94 13.82 -15.29
C ALA A 55 -10.53 14.74 -16.37
N GLY A 56 -11.38 15.69 -15.95
CA GLY A 56 -11.77 16.81 -16.79
C GLY A 56 -10.67 17.89 -16.77
N PRO A 57 -10.32 18.52 -17.90
CA PRO A 57 -9.33 19.59 -17.94
C PRO A 57 -9.84 20.80 -17.14
N GLN A 58 -9.03 21.30 -16.20
CA GLN A 58 -9.21 22.62 -15.62
C GLN A 58 -8.59 23.62 -16.60
N VAL A 59 -9.44 24.55 -17.06
CA VAL A 59 -9.19 25.62 -18.05
C VAL A 59 -7.84 26.34 -17.95
#